data_AF-A0A961G3V8-F1
#
_entry.id   AF-A0A961G3V8-F1
#
_cell.length_a   1.000
_cell.length_b   1.000
_cell.length_c   1.000
_cell.angle_alpha   90.00
_cell.angle_beta   90.00
_cell.angle_gamma   90.00
#
_symmetry.space_group_name_H-M   'P 1'
#
loop_
_entity.id
_entity.type
_entity.pdbx_description
1 polymer ?
#
loop_
_entity_poly.entity_id
_entity_poly.type
_entity_poly.pdbx_seq_one_letter_code
_entity_poly.pdbx_strand_id
1 'polypeptide(L)'
;FLHHGSQVHSRAMALLPGLKEHCSILGTARCKEEGGSLPLDVAARRDLLVQSLEAGAAAIDIEVRSLESLHDVVAKAKSLGIPVVASFHDFEGTPPFYRLRDQIEKAVAGGATVVKLAVRVESMIALFGLVSLFQQGWPVRISAMGMGSHGKLSRLVLAKAGSVLNYGYLREPNAPGQWPAGELRRLIAEI
;
A
#
# COMPACT_ATOMS: atom_id res chain seq x y z
N PHE A 1 -10.82 -0.39 -1.02
CA PHE A 1 -10.87 1.01 -0.57
C PHE A 1 -12.32 1.36 -0.28
N LEU A 2 -12.66 1.63 0.98
CA LEU A 2 -14.03 1.90 1.43
C LEU A 2 -14.21 3.42 1.49
N HIS A 3 -15.11 3.96 0.68
CA HIS A 3 -15.19 5.40 0.44
C HIS A 3 -16.24 6.15 1.26
N HIS A 4 -17.11 5.53 2.06
CA HIS A 4 -18.18 6.24 2.79
C HIS A 4 -18.21 5.80 4.27
N GLY A 5 -18.79 6.63 5.15
CA GLY A 5 -18.80 6.49 6.62
C GLY A 5 -19.41 5.19 7.18
N SER A 6 -19.63 5.17 8.50
CA SER A 6 -19.93 4.02 9.38
C SER A 6 -20.73 2.84 8.80
N GLN A 7 -21.68 3.05 7.89
CA GLN A 7 -22.45 1.99 7.20
C GLN A 7 -21.66 1.15 6.19
N VAL A 8 -20.63 1.70 5.52
CA VAL A 8 -19.80 0.93 4.59
C VAL A 8 -18.79 0.08 5.34
N HIS A 9 -18.28 0.57 6.47
CA HIS A 9 -17.43 -0.21 7.36
C HIS A 9 -18.17 -1.43 7.93
N SER A 10 -19.38 -1.24 8.47
CA SER A 10 -20.17 -2.36 9.01
C SER A 10 -20.51 -3.41 7.94
N ARG A 11 -20.88 -2.98 6.73
CA ARG A 11 -21.08 -3.89 5.59
C ARG A 11 -19.81 -4.60 5.16
N ALA A 12 -18.68 -3.90 5.08
CA ALA A 12 -17.41 -4.50 4.70
C ALA A 12 -16.99 -5.56 5.72
N MET A 13 -17.06 -5.23 7.02
CA MET A 13 -16.74 -6.15 8.11
C MET A 13 -17.65 -7.39 8.12
N ALA A 14 -18.95 -7.23 7.81
CA ALA A 14 -19.87 -8.35 7.66
C ALA A 14 -19.55 -9.27 6.48
N LEU A 15 -18.97 -8.74 5.39
CA LEU A 15 -18.59 -9.51 4.20
C LEU A 15 -17.20 -10.13 4.30
N LEU A 16 -16.36 -9.67 5.23
CA LEU A 16 -14.97 -10.14 5.37
C LEU A 16 -14.86 -11.66 5.55
N PRO A 17 -15.68 -12.35 6.36
CA PRO A 17 -15.58 -13.80 6.52
C PRO A 17 -15.73 -14.54 5.19
N GLY A 18 -16.77 -14.22 4.41
CA GLY A 18 -16.99 -14.87 3.11
C GLY A 18 -15.97 -14.48 2.04
N LEU A 19 -15.46 -13.24 2.05
CA LEU A 19 -14.42 -12.83 1.11
C LEU A 19 -13.07 -13.54 1.36
N LYS A 20 -12.76 -13.85 2.62
CA LYS A 20 -11.49 -14.51 2.99
C LYS A 20 -11.35 -15.92 2.47
N GLU A 21 -12.46 -16.58 2.18
CA GLU A 21 -12.47 -17.90 1.54
C GLU A 21 -11.99 -17.83 0.07
N HIS A 22 -12.00 -16.64 -0.54
CA HIS A 22 -11.71 -16.46 -1.96
C HIS A 22 -10.50 -15.55 -2.22
N CYS A 23 -10.17 -14.63 -1.31
CA CYS A 23 -9.02 -13.74 -1.45
C CYS A 23 -8.42 -13.27 -0.12
N SER A 24 -7.12 -12.98 -0.14
CA SER A 24 -6.45 -12.34 0.99
C SER A 24 -6.86 -10.87 1.11
N ILE A 25 -7.10 -10.43 2.35
CA ILE A 25 -7.54 -9.07 2.64
C ILE A 25 -6.40 -8.24 3.22
N LEU A 26 -6.15 -7.07 2.62
CA LEU A 26 -5.29 -6.02 3.15
C LEU A 26 -6.16 -4.94 3.81
N GLY A 27 -6.08 -4.81 5.14
CA GLY A 27 -6.75 -3.73 5.87
C GLY A 27 -6.03 -2.40 5.66
N THR A 28 -6.73 -1.33 5.29
CA THR A 28 -6.11 -0.01 5.07
C THR A 28 -7.01 1.10 5.56
N ALA A 29 -6.51 1.92 6.49
CA ALA A 29 -7.16 3.14 6.96
C ALA A 29 -6.26 4.34 6.65
N ARG A 30 -6.32 4.81 5.39
CA ARG A 30 -5.42 5.84 4.85
C ARG A 30 -5.64 7.20 5.52
N CYS A 31 -4.57 7.87 5.96
CA CYS A 31 -4.63 9.21 6.51
C CYS A 31 -4.95 10.27 5.44
N LYS A 32 -5.48 11.43 5.85
CA LYS A 32 -5.88 12.50 4.91
C LYS A 32 -4.68 13.07 4.16
N GLU A 33 -3.54 13.20 4.84
CA GLU A 33 -2.30 13.77 4.32
C GLU A 33 -1.68 12.91 3.20
N GLU A 34 -2.08 11.64 3.09
CA GLU A 34 -1.68 10.72 2.03
C GLU A 34 -2.87 10.26 1.15
N GLY A 35 -3.89 11.11 1.02
CA GLY A 35 -4.98 10.92 0.06
C GLY A 35 -6.16 10.08 0.58
N GLY A 36 -6.27 9.90 1.89
CA GLY A 36 -7.46 9.32 2.52
C GLY A 36 -8.69 10.21 2.32
N SER A 37 -9.79 9.61 1.87
CA SER A 37 -11.04 10.35 1.60
C SER A 37 -11.92 10.55 2.83
N LEU A 38 -11.71 9.75 3.86
CA LEU A 38 -12.52 9.79 5.08
C LEU A 38 -11.82 10.69 6.13
N PRO A 39 -12.55 11.57 6.83
CA PRO A 39 -11.98 12.42 7.87
C PRO A 39 -11.79 11.65 9.18
N LEU A 40 -10.91 10.65 9.16
CA LEU A 40 -10.63 9.79 10.31
C LEU A 40 -9.43 10.32 11.09
N ASP A 41 -9.61 10.50 12.40
CA ASP A 41 -8.51 10.79 13.31
C ASP A 41 -7.70 9.53 13.63
N VAL A 42 -6.63 9.67 14.42
CA VAL A 42 -5.75 8.55 14.79
C VAL A 42 -6.51 7.45 15.53
N ALA A 43 -7.42 7.80 16.44
CA ALA A 43 -8.18 6.84 17.23
C ALA A 43 -9.15 6.02 16.36
N ALA A 44 -9.90 6.68 15.49
CA ALA A 44 -10.79 6.00 14.56
C ALA A 44 -10.02 5.09 13.60
N ARG A 45 -8.87 5.54 13.09
CA ARG A 45 -8.01 4.72 12.21
C ARG A 45 -7.46 3.50 12.95
N ARG A 46 -7.02 3.67 14.20
CA ARG A 46 -6.59 2.59 15.08
C ARG A 46 -7.68 1.54 15.23
N ASP A 47 -8.90 1.95 15.59
CA ASP A 47 -10.02 1.03 15.80
C ASP A 47 -10.36 0.23 14.55
N LEU A 48 -10.37 0.88 13.38
CA LEU A 48 -10.62 0.20 12.10
C LEU A 48 -9.55 -0.84 11.77
N LEU A 49 -8.28 -0.53 12.01
CA LEU A 49 -7.17 -1.44 11.76
C LEU A 49 -7.18 -2.62 12.74
N VAL A 50 -7.48 -2.36 14.02
CA VAL A 50 -7.65 -3.41 15.03
C VAL A 50 -8.79 -4.35 14.67
N GLN A 51 -9.95 -3.82 14.28
CA GLN A 51 -11.09 -4.63 13.84
C GLN A 51 -10.75 -5.44 12.59
N SER A 52 -9.96 -4.88 11.66
CA SER A 52 -9.49 -5.61 10.48
C SER A 52 -8.60 -6.80 10.86
N LEU A 53 -7.70 -6.63 11.84
CA LEU A 53 -6.87 -7.72 12.38
C LEU A 53 -7.73 -8.81 13.02
N GLU A 54 -8.67 -8.44 13.89
CA GLU A 54 -9.58 -9.36 14.59
C GLU A 54 -10.51 -10.11 13.65
N ALA A 55 -10.94 -9.46 12.58
CA ALA A 55 -11.72 -10.13 11.54
C ALA A 55 -10.90 -11.17 10.78
N GLY A 56 -9.56 -11.15 10.86
CA GLY A 56 -8.63 -12.08 10.19
C GLY A 56 -7.99 -11.55 8.90
N ALA A 57 -7.68 -10.25 8.82
CA ALA A 57 -6.99 -9.70 7.66
C ALA A 57 -5.62 -10.38 7.46
N ALA A 58 -5.23 -10.60 6.20
CA ALA A 58 -3.96 -11.23 5.86
C ALA A 58 -2.76 -10.27 6.00
N ALA A 59 -3.03 -8.96 6.00
CA ALA A 59 -2.06 -7.90 6.21
C ALA A 59 -2.79 -6.61 6.60
N ILE A 60 -2.05 -5.63 7.13
CA ILE A 60 -2.52 -4.25 7.30
C ILE A 60 -1.58 -3.26 6.62
N ASP A 61 -2.09 -2.12 6.18
CA ASP A 61 -1.37 -0.99 5.61
C ASP A 61 -1.45 0.20 6.58
N ILE A 62 -0.27 0.67 7.01
CA ILE A 62 -0.09 1.86 7.87
C ILE A 62 0.93 2.75 7.17
N GLU A 63 0.71 4.07 7.09
CA GLU A 63 1.72 4.94 6.49
C GLU A 63 2.97 5.02 7.38
N VAL A 64 4.14 5.20 6.77
CA VAL A 64 5.42 5.38 7.49
C VAL A 64 5.31 6.47 8.54
N ARG A 65 4.65 7.59 8.20
CA ARG A 65 4.41 8.72 9.11
C ARG A 65 3.49 8.41 10.29
N SER A 66 2.68 7.35 10.21
CA SER A 66 1.73 6.94 11.24
C SER A 66 2.24 5.76 12.07
N LEU A 67 3.42 5.20 11.77
CA LEU A 67 3.96 4.03 12.48
C LEU A 67 4.18 4.30 13.97
N GLU A 68 4.60 5.51 14.32
CA GLU A 68 4.80 5.91 15.73
C GLU A 68 3.47 6.06 16.48
N SER A 69 2.50 6.78 15.89
CA SER A 69 1.20 7.01 16.53
C SER A 69 0.30 5.78 16.56
N LEU A 70 0.56 4.78 15.71
CA LEU A 70 -0.15 3.50 15.63
C LEU A 70 0.75 2.31 16.01
N HIS A 71 1.79 2.54 16.82
CA HIS A 71 2.76 1.50 17.20
C HIS A 71 2.11 0.31 17.93
N ASP A 72 1.01 0.53 18.64
CA ASP A 72 0.26 -0.50 19.34
C ASP A 72 -0.48 -1.42 18.35
N VAL A 73 -0.98 -0.88 17.24
CA VAL A 73 -1.55 -1.65 16.12
C VAL A 73 -0.47 -2.50 15.45
N VAL A 74 0.71 -1.93 15.23
CA VAL A 74 1.88 -2.67 14.71
C VAL A 74 2.26 -3.81 15.65
N ALA A 75 2.32 -3.55 16.96
CA ALA A 75 2.62 -4.58 17.96
C ALA A 75 1.57 -5.70 17.97
N LYS A 76 0.28 -5.35 17.86
CA LYS A 76 -0.81 -6.34 17.76
C LYS A 76 -0.73 -7.16 16.47
N ALA A 77 -0.45 -6.53 15.32
CA ALA A 77 -0.25 -7.28 14.07
C ALA A 77 0.92 -8.26 14.20
N LYS A 78 2.03 -7.82 14.78
CA LYS A 78 3.21 -8.66 15.02
C LYS A 78 2.92 -9.83 15.97
N SER A 79 2.18 -9.62 17.06
CA SER A 79 1.82 -10.71 17.99
C SER A 79 0.91 -11.75 17.36
N LEU A 80 0.12 -11.36 16.35
CA LEU A 80 -0.72 -12.26 15.55
C LEU A 80 0.04 -12.89 14.36
N GLY A 81 1.31 -12.54 14.14
CA GLY A 81 2.06 -12.97 12.95
C GLY A 81 1.55 -12.38 11.64
N ILE A 82 0.76 -11.31 11.68
CA ILE A 82 0.18 -10.65 10.52
C ILE A 82 1.16 -9.57 10.00
N PRO A 83 1.54 -9.59 8.71
CA PRO A 83 2.49 -8.65 8.14
C PRO A 83 1.95 -7.22 8.09
N VAL A 84 2.86 -6.26 8.33
CA VAL A 84 2.60 -4.83 8.20
C VAL A 84 3.19 -4.32 6.88
N VAL A 85 2.34 -3.70 6.06
CA VAL A 85 2.72 -2.95 4.88
C VAL A 85 2.88 -1.49 5.30
N ALA A 86 4.11 -1.02 5.46
CA ALA A 86 4.38 0.38 5.71
C ALA A 86 4.37 1.16 4.40
N SER A 87 3.47 2.12 4.26
CA SER A 87 3.24 2.81 2.99
C SER A 87 3.64 4.27 3.01
N PHE A 88 4.04 4.79 1.85
CA PHE A 88 4.36 6.20 1.66
C PHE A 88 3.85 6.64 0.29
N HIS A 89 3.11 7.75 0.29
CA HIS A 89 2.50 8.31 -0.92
C HIS A 89 3.01 9.74 -1.15
N ASP A 90 3.54 9.98 -2.35
CA ASP A 90 3.92 11.31 -2.80
C ASP A 90 3.14 11.66 -4.06
N PHE A 91 2.23 12.63 -3.91
CA PHE A 91 1.37 13.12 -4.98
C PHE A 91 1.95 14.33 -5.71
N GLU A 92 3.15 14.79 -5.36
CA GLU A 92 3.82 15.91 -6.03
C GLU A 92 4.82 15.40 -7.06
N GLY A 93 5.60 14.37 -6.73
CA GLY A 93 6.66 13.88 -7.61
C GLY A 93 7.22 12.52 -7.22
N THR A 94 8.34 12.18 -7.84
CA THR A 94 9.21 11.08 -7.38
C THR A 94 10.32 11.72 -6.54
N PRO A 95 10.34 11.51 -5.21
CA PRO A 95 11.40 12.01 -4.36
C PRO A 95 12.78 11.52 -4.80
N PRO A 96 13.84 12.28 -4.49
CA PRO A 96 15.21 11.81 -4.70
C PRO A 96 15.47 10.56 -3.86
N PHE A 97 16.38 9.70 -4.34
CA PHE A 97 16.65 8.38 -3.76
C PHE A 97 16.90 8.41 -2.25
N TYR A 98 17.64 9.41 -1.73
CA TYR A 98 17.92 9.50 -0.30
C TYR A 98 16.66 9.67 0.57
N ARG A 99 15.60 10.31 0.04
CA ARG A 99 14.31 10.45 0.73
C ARG A 99 13.53 9.14 0.70
N LEU A 100 13.54 8.44 -0.44
CA LEU A 100 12.91 7.11 -0.54
C LEU A 100 13.58 6.11 0.40
N ARG A 101 14.92 6.13 0.47
CA ARG A 101 15.70 5.34 1.43
C ARG A 101 15.31 5.67 2.87
N ASP A 102 15.24 6.95 3.24
CA ASP A 102 14.83 7.37 4.59
C ASP A 102 13.43 6.82 4.97
N GLN A 103 12.48 6.79 4.02
CA GLN A 103 11.17 6.17 4.26
C GLN A 103 11.26 4.65 4.46
N ILE A 104 12.11 3.97 3.68
CA ILE A 104 12.33 2.52 3.82
C ILE A 104 12.98 2.22 5.18
N GLU A 105 14.01 2.97 5.58
CA GLU A 105 14.71 2.78 6.86
C GLU A 105 13.78 3.00 8.05
N LYS A 106 12.95 4.06 8.01
CA LYS A 106 11.90 4.31 9.02
C LYS A 106 10.88 3.19 9.08
N ALA A 107 10.46 2.67 7.93
CA ALA A 107 9.54 1.55 7.86
C ALA A 107 10.14 0.27 8.46
N VAL A 108 11.40 -0.04 8.17
CA VAL A 108 12.13 -1.17 8.76
C VAL A 108 12.19 -1.02 10.28
N ALA A 109 12.58 0.15 10.78
CA ALA A 109 12.63 0.43 12.21
C ALA A 109 11.24 0.32 12.87
N GLY A 110 10.19 0.73 12.16
CA GLY A 110 8.80 0.60 12.60
C GLY A 110 8.18 -0.79 12.42
N GLY A 111 8.97 -1.82 12.11
CA GLY A 111 8.52 -3.21 12.09
C GLY A 111 7.78 -3.63 10.81
N ALA A 112 7.96 -2.91 9.70
CA ALA A 112 7.37 -3.27 8.43
C ALA A 112 7.87 -4.63 7.90
N THR A 113 6.98 -5.38 7.26
CA THR A 113 7.32 -6.57 6.46
C THR A 113 7.49 -6.20 4.98
N VAL A 114 6.67 -5.26 4.51
CA VAL A 114 6.70 -4.73 3.15
C VAL A 114 6.72 -3.21 3.22
N VAL A 115 7.55 -2.57 2.42
CA VAL A 115 7.50 -1.12 2.21
C VAL A 115 6.83 -0.83 0.87
N LYS A 116 5.78 -0.03 0.92
CA LYS A 116 4.98 0.36 -0.24
C LYS A 116 5.23 1.83 -0.59
N LEU A 117 5.70 2.09 -1.80
CA LEU A 117 5.99 3.43 -2.30
C LEU A 117 5.06 3.74 -3.48
N ALA A 118 4.26 4.79 -3.37
CA ALA A 118 3.38 5.26 -4.43
C ALA A 118 3.70 6.72 -4.75
N VAL A 119 4.38 6.98 -5.86
CA VAL A 119 4.91 8.31 -6.18
C VAL A 119 4.48 8.75 -7.58
N ARG A 120 4.50 10.06 -7.89
CA ARG A 120 4.24 10.53 -9.26
C ARG A 120 5.45 10.36 -10.15
N VAL A 121 5.28 9.62 -11.25
CA VAL A 121 6.33 9.32 -12.22
C VAL A 121 6.04 10.08 -13.51
N GLU A 122 6.81 11.15 -13.75
CA GLU A 122 6.64 12.03 -14.92
C GLU A 122 7.75 11.87 -15.96
N SER A 123 8.74 11.01 -15.71
CA SER A 123 9.83 10.75 -16.65
C SER A 123 10.37 9.32 -16.53
N MET A 124 11.03 8.86 -17.59
CA MET A 124 11.74 7.57 -17.59
C MET A 124 12.88 7.54 -16.56
N ILE A 125 13.55 8.67 -16.33
CA ILE A 125 14.61 8.79 -15.31
C ILE A 125 14.04 8.50 -13.92
N ALA A 126 12.87 9.09 -13.59
CA ALA A 126 12.19 8.80 -12.34
C ALA A 126 11.80 7.33 -12.21
N LEU A 127 11.30 6.72 -13.29
CA LEU A 127 10.98 5.29 -13.32
C LEU A 127 12.20 4.40 -13.06
N PHE A 128 13.33 4.66 -13.74
CA PHE A 128 14.56 3.90 -13.51
C PHE A 128 15.14 4.12 -12.10
N GLY A 129 14.94 5.31 -11.53
CA GLY A 129 15.25 5.58 -10.12
C GLY A 129 14.45 4.71 -9.15
N LEU A 130 13.20 4.37 -9.47
CA LEU A 130 12.42 3.42 -8.68
C LEU A 130 12.85 1.97 -8.92
N VAL A 131 13.25 1.61 -10.13
CA VAL A 131 13.78 0.27 -10.45
C VAL A 131 15.04 -0.03 -9.65
N SER A 132 15.92 0.95 -9.44
CA SER A 132 17.17 0.75 -8.69
C SER A 132 16.95 0.39 -7.21
N LEU A 133 15.77 0.68 -6.64
CA LEU A 133 15.42 0.31 -5.26
C LEU A 133 15.45 -1.21 -5.04
N PHE A 134 15.14 -1.99 -6.07
CA PHE A 134 15.10 -3.46 -5.98
C PHE A 134 16.49 -4.10 -5.95
N GLN A 135 17.55 -3.33 -6.22
CA GLN A 135 18.94 -3.82 -6.22
C GLN A 135 19.70 -3.54 -4.91
N GLN A 136 19.05 -2.93 -3.90
CA GLN A 136 19.73 -2.44 -2.70
C GLN A 136 19.82 -3.46 -1.55
N GLY A 137 19.22 -4.65 -1.68
CA GLY A 137 19.32 -5.69 -0.65
C GLY A 137 18.61 -5.35 0.68
N TRP A 138 17.47 -4.66 0.63
CA TRP A 138 16.70 -4.30 1.82
C TRP A 138 16.29 -5.54 2.64
N PRO A 139 16.21 -5.42 3.98
CA PRO A 139 15.73 -6.51 4.85
C PRO A 139 14.22 -6.72 4.77
N VAL A 140 13.53 -5.96 3.92
CA VAL A 140 12.08 -5.93 3.72
C VAL A 140 11.77 -6.02 2.23
N ARG A 141 10.57 -6.50 1.89
CA ARG A 141 10.12 -6.52 0.50
C ARG A 141 9.65 -5.13 0.08
N ILE A 142 9.87 -4.77 -1.19
CA ILE A 142 9.45 -3.47 -1.74
C ILE A 142 8.25 -3.65 -2.67
N SER A 143 7.26 -2.77 -2.54
CA SER A 143 6.12 -2.61 -3.43
C SER A 143 6.13 -1.18 -3.97
N ALA A 144 6.67 -0.96 -5.17
CA ALA A 144 6.71 0.37 -5.77
C ALA A 144 5.68 0.48 -6.91
N MET A 145 5.02 1.64 -7.02
CA MET A 145 4.17 1.95 -8.16
C MET A 145 4.17 3.44 -8.49
N GLY A 146 3.98 3.77 -9.76
CA GLY A 146 3.82 5.14 -10.20
C GLY A 146 2.36 5.58 -10.33
N MET A 147 2.18 6.88 -10.14
CA MET A 147 1.06 7.70 -10.57
C MET A 147 1.55 8.66 -11.67
N GLY A 148 0.69 9.55 -12.18
CA GLY A 148 1.09 10.55 -13.18
C GLY A 148 1.17 10.00 -14.61
N SER A 149 1.84 10.73 -15.51
CA SER A 149 1.86 10.42 -16.95
C SER A 149 2.44 9.04 -17.27
N HIS A 150 3.45 8.59 -16.53
CA HIS A 150 4.05 7.26 -16.69
C HIS A 150 3.51 6.23 -15.68
N GLY A 151 2.45 6.56 -14.93
CA GLY A 151 1.89 5.68 -13.91
C GLY A 151 1.49 4.30 -14.47
N LYS A 152 0.87 4.27 -15.65
CA LYS A 152 0.43 3.02 -16.30
C LYS A 152 1.61 2.12 -16.69
N LEU A 153 2.64 2.69 -17.32
CA LEU A 153 3.87 1.99 -17.69
C LEU A 153 4.64 1.51 -16.45
N SER A 154 4.78 2.38 -15.45
CA SER A 154 5.56 2.09 -14.25
C SER A 154 5.10 0.83 -13.52
N ARG A 155 3.79 0.54 -13.49
CA ARG A 155 3.24 -0.64 -12.81
C ARG A 155 3.74 -1.95 -13.42
N LEU A 156 3.91 -2.01 -14.74
CA LEU A 156 4.43 -3.20 -15.42
C LEU A 156 5.95 -3.33 -15.20
N VAL A 157 6.68 -2.23 -15.42
CA VAL A 157 8.14 -2.21 -15.26
C VAL A 157 8.55 -2.54 -13.83
N LEU A 158 7.90 -1.94 -12.83
CA LEU A 158 8.21 -2.18 -11.42
C LEU A 158 7.77 -3.57 -10.97
N ALA A 159 6.66 -4.11 -11.49
CA ALA A 159 6.29 -5.51 -11.27
C ALA A 159 7.40 -6.45 -11.74
N LYS A 160 7.90 -6.25 -12.97
CA LYS A 160 9.00 -7.06 -13.52
C LYS A 160 10.31 -6.88 -12.75
N ALA A 161 10.57 -5.67 -12.24
CA ALA A 161 11.77 -5.36 -11.47
C ALA A 161 11.77 -5.97 -10.04
N GLY A 162 10.62 -6.43 -9.52
CA GLY A 162 10.53 -7.08 -8.22
C GLY A 162 9.50 -6.50 -7.24
N SER A 163 8.61 -5.62 -7.69
CA SER A 163 7.52 -5.09 -6.85
C SER A 163 6.58 -6.21 -6.41
N VAL A 164 6.51 -6.45 -5.10
CA VAL A 164 5.80 -7.62 -4.54
C VAL A 164 4.28 -7.46 -4.44
N LEU A 165 3.78 -6.22 -4.51
CA LEU A 165 2.35 -5.92 -4.55
C LEU A 165 2.07 -4.97 -5.73
N ASN A 166 1.10 -5.33 -6.56
CA ASN A 166 0.74 -4.59 -7.76
C ASN A 166 -0.77 -4.32 -7.76
N TYR A 167 -1.15 -3.06 -7.94
CA TYR A 167 -2.52 -2.59 -7.74
C TYR A 167 -3.18 -2.24 -9.06
N GLY A 168 -4.34 -2.87 -9.31
CA GLY A 168 -5.28 -2.55 -10.38
C GLY A 168 -6.70 -2.43 -9.83
N TYR A 169 -7.67 -2.06 -10.68
CA TYR A 169 -9.07 -1.85 -10.28
C TYR A 169 -10.01 -2.95 -10.79
N LEU A 170 -11.14 -3.15 -10.12
CA LEU A 170 -12.17 -4.13 -10.52
C LEU A 170 -13.31 -3.52 -11.34
N ARG A 171 -13.75 -2.29 -11.00
CA ARG A 171 -14.83 -1.59 -11.71
C ARG A 171 -14.32 -0.32 -12.36
N GLU A 172 -13.90 0.63 -11.54
CA GLU A 172 -13.42 1.94 -11.99
C GLU A 172 -12.05 2.24 -11.36
N PRO A 173 -11.16 2.93 -12.09
CA PRO A 173 -9.86 3.35 -11.57
C PRO A 173 -10.04 4.37 -10.44
N ASN A 174 -9.31 4.21 -9.34
CA ASN A 174 -9.30 5.21 -8.25
C ASN A 174 -8.11 6.18 -8.34
N ALA A 175 -7.21 5.97 -9.31
CA ALA A 175 -6.10 6.87 -9.62
C ALA A 175 -5.78 6.82 -11.13
N PRO A 176 -5.36 7.94 -11.75
CA PRO A 176 -4.87 7.95 -13.12
C PRO A 176 -3.73 6.95 -13.34
N GLY A 177 -3.78 6.22 -14.46
CA GLY A 177 -2.75 5.24 -14.81
C GLY A 177 -2.89 3.88 -14.15
N GLN A 178 -4.04 3.53 -13.58
CA GLN A 178 -4.32 2.15 -13.15
C GLN A 178 -4.80 1.28 -14.31
N TRP A 179 -4.39 0.01 -14.28
CA TRP A 179 -4.90 -1.04 -15.15
C TRP A 179 -6.11 -1.72 -14.50
N PRO A 180 -7.08 -2.23 -15.27
CA PRO A 180 -7.99 -3.26 -14.77
C PRO A 180 -7.19 -4.41 -14.16
N ALA A 181 -7.59 -4.90 -12.98
CA ALA A 181 -6.81 -5.89 -12.23
C ALA A 181 -6.60 -7.20 -13.03
N GLY A 182 -7.63 -7.64 -13.77
CA GLY A 182 -7.52 -8.82 -14.63
C GLY A 182 -6.54 -8.63 -15.78
N GLU A 183 -6.52 -7.45 -16.39
CA GLU A 183 -5.58 -7.12 -17.48
C GLU A 183 -4.16 -6.97 -16.96
N LEU A 184 -3.97 -6.26 -15.84
CA LEU A 184 -2.67 -6.11 -15.17
C LEU A 184 -2.05 -7.47 -14.85
N ARG A 185 -2.86 -8.39 -14.29
CA ARG A 185 -2.40 -9.74 -13.97
C ARG A 185 -1.91 -10.49 -15.21
N ARG A 186 -2.64 -10.41 -16.34
CA ARG A 186 -2.23 -11.05 -17.59
C ARG A 186 -0.91 -10.46 -18.09
N LEU A 187 -0.83 -9.14 -18.20
CA LEU A 187 0.37 -8.46 -18.69
C LEU A 187 1.61 -8.74 -17.84
N ILE A 188 1.49 -8.75 -16.50
CA ILE A 188 2.61 -9.12 -15.60
C ILE A 188 3.07 -10.56 -15.84
N ALA A 189 2.17 -11.48 -16.19
CA ALA A 189 2.53 -12.87 -16.45
C ALA A 189 3.20 -13.09 -17.83
N GLU A 190 3.02 -12.16 -18.77
CA GLU A 190 3.58 -12.23 -20.12
C GLU A 190 4.97 -11.59 -20.23
N ILE A 191 5.31 -10.64 -19.35
CA ILE A 191 6.58 -9.90 -19.38
C ILE A 191 7.67 -10.52 -18.51
#